data_AF-A0A382V829-F1
#
_entry.id   AF-A0A382V829-F1
#
_cell.length_a   1.000
_cell.length_b   1.000
_cell.length_c   1.000
_cell.angle_alpha   90.00
_cell.angle_beta   90.00
_cell.angle_gamma   90.00
#
_symmetry.space_group_name_H-M   'P 1'
#
loop_
_entity.id
_entity.type
_entity.pdbx_description
1 polymer ?
#
loop_
_entity_poly.entity_id
_entity_poly.type
_entity_poly.pdbx_seq_one_letter_code
_entity_poly.pdbx_strand_id
1 'polypeptide(L)'
;IIELKSKAVKNQKPIFDFLRSSSLVNQSSIYSLWIANVLFAEVHPDFIYLLAEVPGIELIDLDAELKLEDYKLHGKSDFKTPGGIEPGLAAINAPAMWKLGYTGYGSKVMSMDTGVDPNHQSIDNQYEGNYNPMSQSWYVLDDSLQGPGDCNGHGTHTVGIMCGLDSATNDTIGVAFEARWIGSPSLCGMGNSTSRNVAGFQWAINPDGDTATFDDMPDVINNSWYDPNTTYQCNGLYKYVLDAVEASGIAVVFSAGNQGPGDSTITEPKNINTSLVNSFCVGSIIG
;
A
#
# COMPACT_ATOMS: atom_id res chain seq x y z
N ILE A 1 -15.89 6.86 7.30
CA ILE A 1 -16.07 6.90 5.83
C ILE A 1 -17.13 7.90 5.37
N ILE A 2 -18.39 7.79 5.83
CA ILE A 2 -19.51 8.68 5.40
C ILE A 2 -19.16 10.17 5.55
N GLU A 3 -18.62 10.57 6.70
CA GLU A 3 -18.22 11.97 6.96
C GLU A 3 -17.08 12.44 6.03
N LEU A 4 -16.09 11.58 5.75
CA LEU A 4 -15.01 11.91 4.81
C LEU A 4 -15.55 12.12 3.39
N LYS A 5 -16.42 11.22 2.92
CA LYS A 5 -17.10 11.35 1.61
C LYS A 5 -17.92 12.64 1.54
N SER A 6 -18.71 12.93 2.58
CA SER A 6 -19.53 14.16 2.65
C SER A 6 -18.68 15.43 2.62
N LYS A 7 -17.61 15.47 3.43
CA LYS A 7 -16.65 16.58 3.46
C LYS A 7 -15.99 16.77 2.09
N ALA A 8 -15.55 15.68 1.45
CA ALA A 8 -14.92 15.72 0.14
C ALA A 8 -15.84 16.27 -0.93
N VAL A 9 -17.05 15.73 -1.06
CA VAL A 9 -18.05 16.21 -2.04
C VAL A 9 -18.33 17.71 -1.87
N LYS A 10 -18.50 18.17 -0.62
CA LYS A 10 -18.78 19.57 -0.33
C LYS A 10 -17.61 20.48 -0.66
N ASN A 11 -16.40 20.13 -0.23
CA ASN A 11 -15.23 21.02 -0.31
C ASN A 11 -14.56 20.97 -1.68
N GLN A 12 -14.57 19.82 -2.36
CA GLN A 12 -13.92 19.67 -3.65
C GLN A 12 -14.75 20.25 -4.80
N LYS A 13 -16.09 20.32 -4.67
CA LYS A 13 -16.98 20.71 -5.76
C LYS A 13 -16.57 22.04 -6.44
N PRO A 14 -16.31 23.15 -5.72
CA PRO A 14 -15.90 24.40 -6.36
C PRO A 14 -14.58 24.27 -7.14
N ILE A 15 -13.61 23.52 -6.59
CA ILE A 15 -12.30 23.31 -7.22
C ILE A 15 -12.41 22.42 -8.45
N PHE A 16 -13.25 21.39 -8.35
CA PHE A 16 -13.53 20.46 -9.44
C PHE A 16 -14.24 21.14 -10.61
N ASP A 17 -15.22 22.01 -10.32
CA ASP A 17 -15.88 22.85 -11.32
C ASP A 17 -14.88 23.83 -11.98
N PHE A 18 -13.95 24.40 -11.20
CA PHE A 18 -12.89 25.28 -11.71
C PHE A 18 -11.93 24.55 -12.66
N LEU A 19 -11.43 23.36 -12.28
CA LEU A 19 -10.60 22.50 -13.13
C LEU A 19 -11.29 22.18 -14.48
N ARG A 20 -12.60 21.89 -14.43
CA ARG A 20 -13.40 21.55 -15.61
C ARG A 20 -13.71 22.74 -16.53
N SER A 21 -13.53 23.96 -16.04
CA SER A 21 -13.79 25.17 -16.81
C SER A 21 -12.63 25.57 -17.74
N SER A 22 -11.46 24.95 -17.59
CA SER A 22 -10.22 25.38 -18.25
C SER A 22 -9.76 24.40 -19.32
N SER A 23 -9.38 24.93 -20.50
CA SER A 23 -8.72 24.16 -21.55
C SER A 23 -7.27 23.80 -21.23
N LEU A 24 -6.71 24.34 -20.14
CA LEU A 24 -5.35 24.05 -19.66
C LEU A 24 -5.31 22.82 -18.74
N VAL A 25 -6.43 22.10 -18.57
CA VAL A 25 -6.54 20.92 -17.73
C VAL A 25 -6.92 19.73 -18.61
N ASN A 26 -6.19 18.62 -18.47
CA ASN A 26 -6.55 17.36 -19.11
C ASN A 26 -7.80 16.80 -18.42
N GLN A 27 -8.96 16.96 -19.06
CA GLN A 27 -10.26 16.66 -18.44
C GLN A 27 -10.43 15.19 -18.03
N SER A 28 -9.78 14.25 -18.72
CA SER A 28 -9.86 12.82 -18.38
C SER A 28 -8.96 12.43 -17.21
N SER A 29 -8.04 13.31 -16.80
CA SER A 29 -7.14 13.07 -15.66
C SER A 29 -7.73 13.49 -14.31
N ILE A 30 -8.88 14.18 -14.32
CA ILE A 30 -9.45 14.75 -13.10
C ILE A 30 -10.20 13.67 -12.31
N TYR A 31 -9.76 13.40 -11.09
CA TYR A 31 -10.50 12.55 -10.15
C TYR A 31 -10.28 12.96 -8.70
N SER A 32 -11.12 12.42 -7.82
CA SER A 32 -11.20 12.78 -6.41
C SER A 32 -10.95 11.57 -5.51
N LEU A 33 -10.18 11.77 -4.45
CA LEU A 33 -10.09 10.83 -3.33
C LEU A 33 -10.58 11.51 -2.05
N TRP A 34 -11.55 10.88 -1.39
CA TRP A 34 -12.20 11.37 -0.18
C TRP A 34 -11.41 11.08 1.09
N ILE A 35 -10.50 10.10 1.08
CA ILE A 35 -9.75 9.71 2.29
C ILE A 35 -8.97 10.88 2.91
N ALA A 36 -8.44 11.78 2.06
CA ALA A 36 -7.68 12.96 2.46
C ALA A 36 -8.22 14.27 1.86
N ASN A 37 -9.45 14.27 1.32
CA ASN A 37 -10.04 15.44 0.64
C ASN A 37 -9.12 16.02 -0.46
N VAL A 38 -8.60 15.16 -1.35
CA VAL A 38 -7.65 15.53 -2.42
C VAL A 38 -8.23 15.33 -3.82
N LEU A 39 -7.81 16.17 -4.76
CA LEU A 39 -8.08 16.06 -6.20
C LEU A 39 -6.76 15.85 -6.94
N PHE A 40 -6.80 15.01 -7.97
CA PHE A 40 -5.69 14.81 -8.91
C PHE A 40 -6.12 15.33 -10.28
N ALA A 41 -5.20 15.99 -10.97
CA ALA A 41 -5.39 16.46 -12.34
C ALA A 41 -4.03 16.72 -12.99
N GLU A 42 -3.89 16.38 -14.27
CA GLU A 42 -2.82 16.83 -15.13
C GLU A 42 -3.18 18.22 -15.70
N VAL A 43 -2.31 19.20 -15.45
CA VAL A 43 -2.55 20.61 -15.82
C VAL A 43 -1.33 21.19 -16.51
N HIS A 44 -1.54 22.17 -17.39
CA HIS A 44 -0.47 22.98 -17.93
C HIS A 44 0.23 23.79 -16.81
N PRO A 45 1.57 23.95 -16.82
CA PRO A 45 2.29 24.67 -15.75
C PRO A 45 1.74 26.07 -15.44
N ASP A 46 1.32 26.82 -16.46
CA ASP A 46 0.73 28.16 -16.27
C ASP A 46 -0.56 28.14 -15.44
N PHE A 47 -1.28 27.02 -15.43
CA PHE A 47 -2.52 26.87 -14.66
C PHE A 47 -2.26 26.67 -13.16
N ILE A 48 -1.07 26.24 -12.76
CA ILE A 48 -0.70 26.03 -11.35
C ILE A 48 -0.79 27.34 -10.56
N TYR A 49 -0.35 28.45 -11.15
CA TYR A 49 -0.45 29.76 -10.50
C TYR A 49 -1.91 30.21 -10.32
N LEU A 50 -2.78 29.86 -11.26
CA LEU A 50 -4.22 30.14 -11.11
C LEU A 50 -4.84 29.27 -10.02
N LEU A 51 -4.42 28.01 -9.90
CA LEU A 51 -4.86 27.13 -8.82
C LEU A 51 -4.43 27.66 -7.44
N ALA A 52 -3.19 28.15 -7.31
CA ALA A 52 -2.68 28.67 -6.04
C ALA A 52 -3.50 29.84 -5.47
N GLU A 53 -4.22 30.57 -6.31
CA GLU A 53 -5.08 31.70 -5.92
C GLU A 53 -6.52 31.27 -5.58
N VAL A 54 -6.89 29.99 -5.78
CA VAL A 54 -8.26 29.52 -5.54
C VAL A 54 -8.50 29.34 -4.04
N PRO A 55 -9.47 30.05 -3.43
CA PRO A 55 -9.78 29.88 -2.03
C PRO A 55 -10.22 28.43 -1.73
N GLY A 56 -9.61 27.83 -0.71
CA GLY A 56 -9.89 26.46 -0.29
C GLY A 56 -8.88 25.42 -0.78
N ILE A 57 -7.92 25.79 -1.62
CA ILE A 57 -6.74 24.96 -1.89
C ILE A 57 -5.71 25.22 -0.78
N GLU A 58 -5.41 24.19 0.00
CA GLU A 58 -4.42 24.25 1.09
C GLU A 58 -3.00 23.98 0.57
N LEU A 59 -2.86 23.00 -0.34
CA LEU A 59 -1.59 22.55 -0.88
C LEU A 59 -1.76 22.12 -2.33
N ILE A 60 -0.75 22.39 -3.15
CA ILE A 60 -0.57 21.83 -4.49
C ILE A 60 0.77 21.08 -4.46
N ASP A 61 0.75 19.82 -4.86
CA ASP A 61 1.95 18.98 -4.91
C ASP A 61 1.94 18.16 -6.21
N LEU A 62 3.09 17.57 -6.54
CA LEU A 62 3.23 16.68 -7.68
C LEU A 62 2.58 15.32 -7.39
N ASP A 63 1.93 14.74 -8.39
CA ASP A 63 1.62 13.30 -8.39
C ASP A 63 2.91 12.54 -8.72
N ALA A 64 3.65 12.20 -7.68
CA ALA A 64 5.04 11.81 -7.79
C ALA A 64 5.24 10.33 -8.07
N GLU A 65 6.36 10.01 -8.71
CA GLU A 65 6.75 8.63 -8.99
C GLU A 65 7.32 7.93 -7.74
N LEU A 66 6.66 6.87 -7.27
CA LEU A 66 7.06 5.98 -6.19
C LEU A 66 8.20 5.05 -6.64
N LYS A 67 9.09 4.73 -5.70
CA LYS A 67 10.29 3.94 -5.99
C LYS A 67 10.49 2.81 -5.01
N LEU A 68 11.04 1.71 -5.51
CA LEU A 68 11.63 0.69 -4.66
C LEU A 68 12.94 1.21 -4.07
N GLU A 69 13.24 0.78 -2.86
CA GLU A 69 14.57 0.93 -2.28
C GLU A 69 15.55 0.05 -3.05
N ASP A 70 16.81 0.48 -3.19
CA ASP A 70 17.83 -0.38 -3.78
C ASP A 70 18.02 -1.62 -2.90
N TYR A 71 17.89 -2.81 -3.49
CA TYR A 71 18.10 -4.08 -2.81
C TYR A 71 19.05 -4.98 -3.59
N LYS A 72 19.72 -5.88 -2.86
CA LYS A 72 20.59 -6.90 -3.47
C LYS A 72 19.83 -8.21 -3.49
N LEU A 73 19.72 -8.79 -4.68
CA LEU A 73 19.32 -10.19 -4.79
C LEU A 73 20.47 -11.06 -4.30
N HIS A 74 20.23 -11.78 -3.21
CA HIS A 74 21.09 -12.87 -2.82
C HIS A 74 20.71 -14.10 -3.64
N GLY A 75 21.72 -14.87 -4.06
CA GLY A 75 21.50 -16.06 -4.88
C GLY A 75 20.54 -17.05 -4.21
N LYS A 76 19.72 -17.72 -5.02
CA LYS A 76 18.86 -18.81 -4.56
C LYS A 76 19.72 -19.87 -3.86
N SER A 77 19.31 -20.29 -2.66
CA SER A 77 19.87 -21.51 -2.08
C SER A 77 19.40 -22.69 -2.92
N ASP A 78 20.34 -23.42 -3.52
CA ASP A 78 20.05 -24.66 -4.25
C ASP A 78 19.64 -25.81 -3.32
N PHE A 79 19.85 -25.64 -2.01
CA PHE A 79 19.49 -26.64 -1.00
C PHE A 79 18.12 -26.33 -0.44
N LYS A 80 17.16 -27.21 -0.75
CA LYS A 80 15.91 -27.30 0.03
C LYS A 80 16.26 -27.81 1.42
N THR A 81 15.64 -27.25 2.44
CA THR A 81 15.75 -27.74 3.82
C THR A 81 14.38 -28.25 4.25
N PRO A 82 13.99 -29.50 3.91
CA PRO A 82 12.67 -30.01 4.26
C PRO A 82 12.42 -29.96 5.77
N GLY A 83 11.33 -29.31 6.20
CA GLY A 83 11.04 -29.07 7.62
C GLY A 83 11.99 -28.08 8.30
N GLY A 84 12.80 -27.37 7.52
CA GLY A 84 13.60 -26.24 7.95
C GLY A 84 12.72 -25.04 8.29
N ILE A 85 13.37 -23.98 8.75
CA ILE A 85 12.72 -22.70 9.02
C ILE A 85 13.60 -21.60 8.49
N GLU A 86 12.98 -20.59 7.89
CA GLU A 86 13.70 -19.40 7.44
C GLU A 86 14.39 -18.71 8.65
N PRO A 87 15.67 -18.30 8.53
CA PRO A 87 16.42 -17.69 9.64
C PRO A 87 15.68 -16.50 10.27
N GLY A 88 15.01 -15.69 9.45
CA GLY A 88 14.20 -14.55 9.93
C GLY A 88 13.04 -14.98 10.83
N LEU A 89 12.35 -16.08 10.50
CA LEU A 89 11.25 -16.61 11.32
C LEU A 89 11.75 -17.13 12.68
N ALA A 90 12.94 -17.75 12.69
CA ALA A 90 13.60 -18.16 13.93
C ALA A 90 14.02 -16.94 14.78
N ALA A 91 14.57 -15.90 14.15
CA ALA A 91 15.02 -14.68 14.85
C ALA A 91 13.88 -13.93 15.54
N ILE A 92 12.70 -13.86 14.91
CA ILE A 92 11.50 -13.25 15.52
C ILE A 92 10.70 -14.21 16.40
N ASN A 93 11.18 -15.46 16.57
CA ASN A 93 10.53 -16.50 17.35
C ASN A 93 9.08 -16.83 16.92
N ALA A 94 8.79 -16.74 15.61
CA ALA A 94 7.48 -17.10 15.06
C ALA A 94 7.01 -18.53 15.45
N PRO A 95 7.89 -19.55 15.51
CA PRO A 95 7.49 -20.91 15.91
C PRO A 95 6.85 -21.02 17.29
N ALA A 96 7.20 -20.13 18.23
CA ALA A 96 6.58 -20.13 19.54
C ALA A 96 5.08 -19.77 19.44
N MET A 97 4.73 -18.84 18.56
CA MET A 97 3.35 -18.44 18.30
C MET A 97 2.58 -19.54 17.57
N TRP A 98 3.21 -20.20 16.58
CA TRP A 98 2.59 -21.33 15.87
C TRP A 98 2.29 -22.51 16.81
N LYS A 99 3.17 -22.81 17.78
CA LYS A 99 2.92 -23.84 18.80
C LYS A 99 1.73 -23.53 19.71
N LEU A 100 1.37 -22.26 19.85
CA LEU A 100 0.17 -21.80 20.56
C LEU A 100 -1.08 -21.80 19.66
N GLY A 101 -0.93 -22.09 18.36
CA GLY A 101 -2.01 -22.08 17.38
C GLY A 101 -2.20 -20.75 16.65
N TYR A 102 -1.30 -19.77 16.83
CA TYR A 102 -1.40 -18.47 16.15
C TYR A 102 -0.63 -18.50 14.83
N THR A 103 -1.33 -18.72 13.73
CA THR A 103 -0.79 -18.92 12.37
C THR A 103 -1.13 -17.79 11.40
N GLY A 104 -1.92 -16.81 11.85
CA GLY A 104 -2.53 -15.78 11.01
C GLY A 104 -3.89 -16.17 10.43
N TYR A 105 -4.42 -17.35 10.77
CA TYR A 105 -5.74 -17.78 10.31
C TYR A 105 -6.82 -16.72 10.62
N GLY A 106 -7.60 -16.38 9.60
CA GLY A 106 -8.65 -15.37 9.67
C GLY A 106 -8.19 -13.94 9.50
N SER A 107 -6.87 -13.68 9.50
CA SER A 107 -6.32 -12.36 9.20
C SER A 107 -6.15 -12.13 7.69
N LYS A 108 -6.17 -10.86 7.31
CA LYS A 108 -6.00 -10.39 5.93
C LYS A 108 -4.87 -9.38 5.86
N VAL A 109 -3.89 -9.66 5.01
CA VAL A 109 -2.77 -8.75 4.75
C VAL A 109 -2.95 -8.11 3.37
N MET A 110 -2.59 -6.84 3.23
CA MET A 110 -2.60 -6.15 1.95
C MET A 110 -1.18 -5.83 1.51
N SER A 111 -0.87 -6.22 0.28
CA SER A 111 0.36 -5.80 -0.40
C SER A 111 0.11 -4.54 -1.21
N MET A 112 0.85 -3.47 -0.91
CA MET A 112 0.93 -2.26 -1.73
C MET A 112 2.34 -2.15 -2.28
N ASP A 113 2.57 -2.76 -3.44
CA ASP A 113 3.91 -3.05 -3.95
C ASP A 113 3.90 -3.15 -5.49
N THR A 114 4.81 -3.92 -6.10
CA THR A 114 4.85 -4.26 -7.53
C THR A 114 3.80 -5.29 -7.94
N GLY A 115 2.76 -5.50 -7.11
CA GLY A 115 1.78 -6.55 -7.30
C GLY A 115 2.25 -7.92 -6.81
N VAL A 116 1.49 -8.96 -7.15
CA VAL A 116 1.66 -10.31 -6.57
C VAL A 116 1.33 -11.33 -7.65
N ASP A 117 2.19 -12.33 -7.87
CA ASP A 117 1.85 -13.48 -8.70
C ASP A 117 0.85 -14.39 -7.96
N PRO A 118 -0.42 -14.44 -8.39
CA PRO A 118 -1.44 -15.24 -7.71
C PRO A 118 -1.25 -16.74 -7.88
N ASN A 119 -0.39 -17.17 -8.81
CA ASN A 119 -0.18 -18.59 -9.13
C ASN A 119 1.10 -19.14 -8.50
N HIS A 120 1.82 -18.34 -7.72
CA HIS A 120 3.02 -18.82 -7.06
C HIS A 120 2.64 -19.85 -5.99
N GLN A 121 3.15 -21.08 -6.12
CA GLN A 121 2.78 -22.27 -5.33
C GLN A 121 2.81 -22.12 -3.80
N SER A 122 3.53 -21.10 -3.30
CA SER A 122 3.65 -20.82 -1.88
C SER A 122 2.64 -19.81 -1.35
N ILE A 123 1.89 -19.12 -2.21
CA ILE A 123 0.95 -18.06 -1.81
C ILE A 123 -0.40 -18.12 -2.56
N ASP A 124 -0.54 -19.05 -3.50
CA ASP A 124 -1.73 -19.20 -4.35
C ASP A 124 -3.00 -19.47 -3.53
N ASN A 125 -2.92 -20.36 -2.53
CA ASN A 125 -4.04 -20.72 -1.67
C ASN A 125 -4.49 -19.58 -0.75
N GLN A 126 -3.56 -18.68 -0.41
CA GLN A 126 -3.79 -17.52 0.46
C GLN A 126 -4.44 -16.35 -0.29
N TYR A 127 -4.54 -16.40 -1.63
CA TYR A 127 -5.16 -15.31 -2.37
C TYR A 127 -6.64 -15.18 -2.03
N GLU A 128 -7.05 -14.01 -1.52
CA GLU A 128 -8.44 -13.73 -1.15
C GLU A 128 -9.39 -13.82 -2.35
N GLY A 129 -8.91 -13.52 -3.56
CA GLY A 129 -9.70 -13.58 -4.79
C GLY A 129 -10.15 -14.98 -5.21
N ASN A 130 -9.63 -16.03 -4.55
CA ASN A 130 -10.15 -17.40 -4.70
C ASN A 130 -11.48 -17.62 -3.96
N TYR A 131 -11.80 -16.74 -2.99
CA TYR A 131 -12.95 -16.89 -2.10
C TYR A 131 -13.95 -15.75 -2.23
N ASN A 132 -13.50 -14.57 -2.66
CA ASN A 132 -14.28 -13.36 -2.82
C ASN A 132 -14.10 -12.74 -4.21
N PRO A 133 -15.02 -11.87 -4.67
CA PRO A 133 -14.88 -11.20 -5.97
C PRO A 133 -13.54 -10.48 -6.10
N MET A 134 -12.95 -10.51 -7.30
CA MET A 134 -11.67 -9.85 -7.56
C MET A 134 -11.69 -8.35 -7.21
N SER A 135 -12.83 -7.67 -7.37
CA SER A 135 -12.99 -6.26 -6.99
C SER A 135 -12.83 -5.98 -5.48
N GLN A 136 -12.89 -7.02 -4.65
CA GLN A 136 -12.71 -6.98 -3.19
C GLN A 136 -11.36 -7.54 -2.74
N SER A 137 -10.57 -8.11 -3.67
CA SER A 137 -9.26 -8.72 -3.36
C SER A 137 -8.10 -8.09 -4.12
N TRP A 138 -8.39 -7.34 -5.19
CA TRP A 138 -7.40 -6.72 -6.05
C TRP A 138 -7.88 -5.36 -6.54
N TYR A 139 -7.12 -4.32 -6.24
CA TYR A 139 -7.45 -2.95 -6.62
C TYR A 139 -6.40 -2.34 -7.53
N VAL A 140 -6.89 -1.73 -8.61
CA VAL A 140 -6.09 -0.89 -9.50
C VAL A 140 -6.92 0.34 -9.79
N LEU A 141 -6.31 1.53 -9.73
CA LEU A 141 -7.01 2.79 -9.98
C LEU A 141 -7.52 2.89 -11.43
N ASP A 142 -6.87 2.20 -12.36
CA ASP A 142 -7.22 2.19 -13.78
C ASP A 142 -7.28 0.76 -14.36
N ASP A 143 -7.70 0.65 -15.61
CA ASP A 143 -7.79 -0.63 -16.32
C ASP A 143 -6.43 -1.13 -16.85
N SER A 144 -5.30 -0.64 -16.32
CA SER A 144 -3.96 -0.98 -16.82
C SER A 144 -3.55 -2.43 -16.55
N LEU A 145 -4.22 -3.10 -15.60
CA LEU A 145 -3.97 -4.49 -15.23
C LEU A 145 -5.31 -5.23 -15.15
N GLN A 146 -5.45 -6.30 -15.94
CA GLN A 146 -6.67 -7.09 -16.02
C GLN A 146 -6.85 -8.11 -14.88
N GLY A 147 -5.99 -8.05 -13.85
CA GLY A 147 -6.01 -8.95 -12.69
C GLY A 147 -4.72 -8.92 -11.88
N PRO A 148 -4.61 -9.77 -10.86
CA PRO A 148 -3.40 -9.95 -10.07
C PRO A 148 -2.22 -10.40 -10.93
N GLY A 149 -1.09 -9.75 -10.71
CA GLY A 149 0.19 -10.07 -11.33
C GLY A 149 1.29 -9.20 -10.72
N ASP A 150 2.53 -9.60 -10.92
CA ASP A 150 3.71 -8.88 -10.42
C ASP A 150 4.64 -8.53 -11.58
N CYS A 151 4.95 -7.24 -11.75
CA CYS A 151 5.81 -6.79 -12.85
C CYS A 151 7.31 -6.79 -12.53
N ASN A 152 7.69 -7.11 -11.28
CA ASN A 152 9.08 -7.07 -10.82
C ASN A 152 9.50 -8.32 -10.04
N GLY A 153 8.60 -8.90 -9.25
CA GLY A 153 8.87 -10.00 -8.33
C GLY A 153 9.02 -9.56 -6.87
N HIS A 154 9.23 -8.26 -6.62
CA HIS A 154 9.41 -7.71 -5.29
C HIS A 154 8.16 -7.88 -4.41
N GLY A 155 6.98 -7.55 -4.92
CA GLY A 155 5.72 -7.70 -4.18
C GLY A 155 5.35 -9.17 -3.90
N THR A 156 5.63 -10.09 -4.83
CA THR A 156 5.49 -11.54 -4.60
C THR A 156 6.43 -12.01 -3.48
N HIS A 157 7.66 -11.50 -3.46
CA HIS A 157 8.61 -11.81 -2.40
C HIS A 157 8.15 -11.28 -1.03
N THR A 158 7.64 -10.04 -0.95
CA THR A 158 7.14 -9.46 0.31
C THR A 158 5.91 -10.21 0.83
N VAL A 159 4.99 -10.60 -0.05
CA VAL A 159 3.83 -11.46 0.32
C VAL A 159 4.28 -12.84 0.79
N GLY A 160 5.29 -13.44 0.15
CA GLY A 160 5.88 -14.70 0.61
C GLY A 160 6.40 -14.63 2.05
N ILE A 161 7.04 -13.54 2.44
CA ILE A 161 7.47 -13.31 3.83
C ILE A 161 6.27 -13.19 4.79
N MET A 162 5.15 -12.62 4.34
CA MET A 162 3.97 -12.45 5.18
C MET A 162 3.20 -13.77 5.36
N CYS A 163 2.85 -14.46 4.28
CA CYS A 163 1.91 -15.59 4.32
C CYS A 163 2.34 -16.82 3.51
N GLY A 164 3.60 -16.92 3.10
CA GLY A 164 4.12 -18.04 2.32
C GLY A 164 4.03 -19.42 3.02
N LEU A 165 3.50 -20.41 2.31
CA LEU A 165 3.47 -21.81 2.68
C LEU A 165 3.61 -22.69 1.44
N ASP A 166 4.70 -23.45 1.31
CA ASP A 166 4.78 -24.49 0.28
C ASP A 166 3.87 -25.66 0.68
N SER A 167 2.69 -25.72 0.07
CA SER A 167 1.66 -26.72 0.38
C SER A 167 2.09 -28.16 0.08
N ALA A 168 3.04 -28.37 -0.84
CA ALA A 168 3.51 -29.70 -1.21
C ALA A 168 4.45 -30.31 -0.15
N THR A 169 5.17 -29.45 0.58
CA THR A 169 6.16 -29.87 1.58
C THR A 169 5.80 -29.44 3.00
N ASN A 170 4.73 -28.65 3.16
CA ASN A 170 4.35 -27.96 4.39
C ASN A 170 5.50 -27.09 4.96
N ASP A 171 6.32 -26.55 4.06
CA ASP A 171 7.44 -25.68 4.41
C ASP A 171 6.91 -24.27 4.67
N THR A 172 7.09 -23.80 5.90
CA THR A 172 6.55 -22.52 6.36
C THR A 172 7.55 -21.40 6.06
N ILE A 173 7.20 -20.55 5.12
CA ILE A 173 8.05 -19.45 4.63
C ILE A 173 7.61 -18.11 5.27
N GLY A 174 6.30 -17.93 5.40
CA GLY A 174 5.68 -16.73 5.92
C GLY A 174 5.46 -16.75 7.42
N VAL A 175 5.43 -15.56 8.03
CA VAL A 175 5.16 -15.38 9.45
C VAL A 175 3.74 -15.84 9.81
N ALA A 176 2.77 -15.42 9.01
CA ALA A 176 1.34 -15.64 9.15
C ALA A 176 0.84 -16.51 7.98
N PHE A 177 1.33 -17.74 7.90
CA PHE A 177 1.17 -18.64 6.75
C PHE A 177 -0.27 -19.12 6.46
N GLU A 178 -1.21 -18.90 7.39
CA GLU A 178 -2.66 -19.13 7.17
C GLU A 178 -3.47 -17.83 6.98
N ALA A 179 -2.81 -16.67 6.97
CA ALA A 179 -3.45 -15.41 6.61
C ALA A 179 -3.74 -15.37 5.11
N ARG A 180 -4.75 -14.58 4.72
CA ARG A 180 -5.07 -14.31 3.33
C ARG A 180 -4.44 -13.01 2.87
N TRP A 181 -4.20 -12.87 1.57
CA TRP A 181 -3.69 -11.63 0.99
C TRP A 181 -4.64 -11.00 -0.03
N ILE A 182 -4.67 -9.67 0.00
CA ILE A 182 -5.23 -8.78 -1.03
C ILE A 182 -4.12 -7.89 -1.59
N GLY A 183 -4.33 -7.24 -2.73
CA GLY A 183 -3.26 -6.48 -3.39
C GLY A 183 -3.71 -5.21 -4.08
N SER A 184 -2.83 -4.21 -4.05
CA SER A 184 -2.87 -3.03 -4.92
C SER A 184 -1.47 -2.82 -5.50
N PRO A 185 -1.25 -3.01 -6.81
CA PRO A 185 0.06 -2.95 -7.44
C PRO A 185 0.49 -1.49 -7.68
N SER A 186 0.65 -0.73 -6.60
CA SER A 186 0.96 0.71 -6.65
C SER A 186 2.31 1.05 -7.31
N LEU A 187 3.18 0.05 -7.56
CA LEU A 187 4.46 0.21 -8.26
C LEU A 187 4.52 -0.54 -9.62
N CYS A 188 3.38 -0.88 -10.23
CA CYS A 188 3.33 -1.51 -11.56
C CYS A 188 2.33 -0.85 -12.51
N GLY A 189 2.45 -1.21 -13.80
CA GLY A 189 1.58 -0.74 -14.86
C GLY A 189 2.03 0.61 -15.44
N MET A 190 1.06 1.40 -15.92
CA MET A 190 1.30 2.71 -16.54
C MET A 190 1.63 3.85 -15.56
N GLY A 191 1.80 3.54 -14.27
CA GLY A 191 2.28 4.51 -13.31
C GLY A 191 2.49 3.90 -11.94
N ASN A 192 3.57 4.32 -11.31
CA ASN A 192 3.95 4.12 -9.92
C ASN A 192 3.78 5.47 -9.24
N SER A 193 2.56 5.91 -8.95
CA SER A 193 2.28 7.29 -8.54
C SER A 193 1.72 7.44 -7.13
N THR A 194 1.97 8.58 -6.48
CA THR A 194 1.36 8.97 -5.20
C THR A 194 -0.15 8.75 -5.22
N SER A 195 -0.80 9.15 -6.31
CA SER A 195 -2.24 9.08 -6.46
C SER A 195 -2.82 7.66 -6.50
N ARG A 196 -2.14 6.73 -7.19
CA ARG A 196 -2.50 5.30 -7.18
C ARG A 196 -2.34 4.70 -5.80
N ASN A 197 -1.31 5.09 -5.08
CA ASN A 197 -1.09 4.63 -3.73
C ASN A 197 -2.18 5.16 -2.77
N VAL A 198 -2.48 6.46 -2.80
CA VAL A 198 -3.58 7.01 -1.99
C VAL A 198 -4.92 6.37 -2.34
N ALA A 199 -5.16 6.05 -3.61
CA ALA A 199 -6.36 5.35 -4.04
C ALA A 199 -6.43 3.92 -3.47
N GLY A 200 -5.31 3.20 -3.44
CA GLY A 200 -5.24 1.88 -2.81
C GLY A 200 -5.47 1.93 -1.29
N PHE A 201 -4.91 2.92 -0.58
CA PHE A 201 -5.24 3.14 0.84
C PHE A 201 -6.73 3.45 1.06
N GLN A 202 -7.33 4.26 0.18
CA GLN A 202 -8.77 4.53 0.24
C GLN A 202 -9.62 3.29 -0.03
N TRP A 203 -9.20 2.43 -0.96
CA TRP A 203 -9.88 1.18 -1.22
C TRP A 203 -9.76 0.22 -0.03
N ALA A 204 -8.58 0.15 0.59
CA ALA A 204 -8.31 -0.74 1.72
C ALA A 204 -9.27 -0.56 2.89
N ILE A 205 -9.76 0.67 3.14
CA ILE A 205 -10.68 0.95 4.24
C ILE A 205 -12.16 0.65 3.90
N ASN A 206 -12.47 0.25 2.65
CA ASN A 206 -13.82 -0.16 2.23
C ASN A 206 -13.82 -0.99 0.92
N PRO A 207 -13.14 -2.15 0.85
CA PRO A 207 -12.97 -2.92 -0.39
C PRO A 207 -14.27 -3.30 -1.13
N ASP A 208 -15.34 -3.62 -0.41
CA ASP A 208 -16.62 -4.09 -0.98
C ASP A 208 -17.61 -2.99 -1.38
N GLY A 209 -17.35 -1.74 -0.98
CA GLY A 209 -18.26 -0.62 -1.23
C GLY A 209 -19.33 -0.39 -0.16
N ASP A 210 -19.49 -1.28 0.82
CA ASP A 210 -20.48 -1.21 1.89
C ASP A 210 -19.86 -0.62 3.18
N THR A 211 -20.33 0.56 3.58
CA THR A 211 -19.82 1.22 4.79
C THR A 211 -20.32 0.61 6.10
N ALA A 212 -21.14 -0.46 6.03
CA ALA A 212 -21.65 -1.19 7.18
C ALA A 212 -20.83 -2.46 7.52
N THR A 213 -19.95 -2.90 6.62
CA THR A 213 -19.03 -4.05 6.79
C THR A 213 -17.63 -3.57 7.17
N PHE A 214 -16.81 -4.49 7.68
CA PHE A 214 -15.42 -4.21 8.08
C PHE A 214 -14.50 -5.45 8.03
N ASP A 215 -15.07 -6.64 7.81
CA ASP A 215 -14.37 -7.92 7.68
C ASP A 215 -13.69 -8.08 6.30
N ASP A 216 -14.06 -7.23 5.34
CA ASP A 216 -13.44 -7.14 4.03
C ASP A 216 -12.11 -6.36 4.06
N MET A 217 -11.93 -5.45 5.02
CA MET A 217 -10.71 -4.66 5.23
C MET A 217 -9.51 -5.54 5.61
N PRO A 218 -8.27 -5.21 5.18
CA PRO A 218 -7.07 -5.85 5.67
C PRO A 218 -6.78 -5.44 7.11
N ASP A 219 -6.22 -6.34 7.92
CA ASP A 219 -5.71 -6.02 9.25
C ASP A 219 -4.40 -5.22 9.17
N VAL A 220 -3.62 -5.45 8.11
CA VAL A 220 -2.32 -4.79 7.90
C VAL A 220 -2.06 -4.50 6.43
N ILE A 221 -1.48 -3.34 6.16
CA ILE A 221 -0.97 -2.95 4.84
C ILE A 221 0.55 -2.89 4.90
N ASN A 222 1.22 -3.67 4.07
CA ASN A 222 2.67 -3.66 3.94
C ASN A 222 3.13 -2.80 2.75
N ASN A 223 4.11 -1.93 3.01
CA ASN A 223 4.67 -1.01 2.03
C ASN A 223 6.21 -1.07 2.05
N SER A 224 6.81 -1.65 1.01
CA SER A 224 8.27 -1.82 0.91
C SER A 224 8.89 -0.91 -0.16
N TRP A 225 8.49 0.36 -0.15
CA TRP A 225 8.85 1.38 -1.14
C TRP A 225 8.95 2.76 -0.47
N TYR A 226 9.27 3.79 -1.25
CA TYR A 226 9.28 5.18 -0.79
C TYR A 226 8.77 6.15 -1.87
N ASP A 227 8.33 7.34 -1.45
CA ASP A 227 7.94 8.43 -2.35
C ASP A 227 9.00 9.55 -2.30
N PRO A 228 9.90 9.63 -3.29
CA PRO A 228 11.05 10.55 -3.29
C PRO A 228 10.66 12.04 -3.36
N ASN A 229 9.41 12.37 -3.69
CA ASN A 229 8.99 13.77 -3.83
C ASN A 229 7.95 14.16 -2.78
N THR A 230 7.77 13.38 -1.72
CA THR A 230 6.88 13.78 -0.63
C THR A 230 7.37 15.10 -0.03
N THR A 231 6.52 16.11 -0.08
CA THR A 231 6.78 17.40 0.58
C THR A 231 5.86 17.60 1.79
N TYR A 232 6.22 18.56 2.65
CA TYR A 232 5.40 18.98 3.80
C TYR A 232 4.95 17.85 4.76
N GLN A 233 5.78 16.84 5.01
CA GLN A 233 5.46 15.63 5.81
C GLN A 233 4.57 15.84 7.05
N CYS A 234 4.79 16.92 7.82
CA CYS A 234 3.99 17.22 9.02
C CYS A 234 2.53 17.61 8.73
N ASN A 235 2.21 18.12 7.54
CA ASN A 235 0.88 18.58 7.11
C ASN A 235 0.55 18.12 5.67
N GLY A 236 1.27 17.13 5.16
CA GLY A 236 1.20 16.68 3.77
C GLY A 236 0.12 15.63 3.56
N LEU A 237 -0.05 15.22 2.30
CA LEU A 237 -1.06 14.25 1.89
C LEU A 237 -1.00 12.94 2.69
N TYR A 238 0.18 12.33 2.79
CA TYR A 238 0.34 11.04 3.47
C TYR A 238 -0.04 11.08 4.94
N LYS A 239 0.18 12.20 5.65
CA LYS A 239 -0.29 12.34 7.04
C LYS A 239 -1.80 12.08 7.14
N TYR A 240 -2.60 12.76 6.32
CA TYR A 240 -4.05 12.65 6.38
C TYR A 240 -4.54 11.26 5.94
N VAL A 241 -3.85 10.65 4.97
CA VAL A 241 -4.14 9.28 4.53
C VAL A 241 -3.85 8.28 5.65
N LEU A 242 -2.66 8.32 6.23
CA LEU A 242 -2.24 7.38 7.28
C LEU A 242 -3.08 7.53 8.55
N ASP A 243 -3.41 8.76 8.96
CA ASP A 243 -4.33 9.02 10.07
C ASP A 243 -5.72 8.39 9.82
N ALA A 244 -6.24 8.47 8.59
CA ALA A 244 -7.54 7.89 8.24
C ALA A 244 -7.52 6.35 8.22
N VAL A 245 -6.43 5.76 7.73
CA VAL A 245 -6.24 4.30 7.72
C VAL A 245 -6.06 3.77 9.14
N GLU A 246 -5.23 4.40 9.97
CA GLU A 246 -5.07 4.02 11.39
C GLU A 246 -6.41 4.16 12.14
N ALA A 247 -7.17 5.23 11.91
CA ALA A 247 -8.47 5.43 12.55
C ALA A 247 -9.53 4.38 12.14
N SER A 248 -9.34 3.71 11.01
CA SER A 248 -10.17 2.55 10.61
C SER A 248 -9.74 1.23 11.29
N GLY A 249 -8.63 1.23 12.03
CA GLY A 249 -8.12 0.05 12.74
C GLY A 249 -7.15 -0.80 11.93
N ILE A 250 -6.70 -0.32 10.76
CA ILE A 250 -5.73 -1.01 9.91
C ILE A 250 -4.31 -0.61 10.31
N ALA A 251 -3.46 -1.60 10.55
CA ALA A 251 -2.04 -1.37 10.78
C ALA A 251 -1.33 -1.01 9.45
N VAL A 252 -0.50 0.03 9.45
CA VAL A 252 0.31 0.39 8.28
C VAL A 252 1.78 0.18 8.60
N VAL A 253 2.42 -0.69 7.83
CA VAL A 253 3.83 -1.08 8.02
C VAL A 253 4.63 -0.63 6.81
N PHE A 254 5.79 -0.03 7.08
CA PHE A 254 6.72 0.44 6.06
C PHE A 254 8.15 -0.03 6.33
N SER A 255 8.90 -0.37 5.29
CA SER A 255 10.35 -0.61 5.40
C SER A 255 11.10 0.71 5.62
N ALA A 256 11.99 0.83 6.60
CA ALA A 256 12.63 2.13 6.93
C ALA A 256 13.42 2.79 5.80
N GLY A 257 13.79 2.02 4.78
CA GLY A 257 14.62 2.46 3.66
C GLY A 257 16.06 2.00 3.78
N ASN A 258 16.78 2.00 2.65
CA ASN A 258 18.13 1.44 2.56
C ASN A 258 19.21 2.52 2.45
N GLN A 259 18.89 3.77 2.82
CA GLN A 259 19.79 4.94 2.74
C GLN A 259 20.65 5.14 4.00
N GLY A 260 20.53 4.23 4.98
CA GLY A 260 21.26 4.28 6.24
C GLY A 260 22.78 4.08 6.11
N PRO A 261 23.52 4.16 7.23
CA PRO A 261 23.03 4.22 8.61
C PRO A 261 23.05 5.64 9.23
N GLY A 262 23.20 6.70 8.43
CA GLY A 262 23.29 8.07 8.95
C GLY A 262 22.00 8.57 9.60
N ASP A 263 22.09 9.69 10.32
CA ASP A 263 20.92 10.38 10.87
C ASP A 263 19.96 10.80 9.75
N SER A 264 18.66 10.79 10.04
CA SER A 264 17.60 11.21 9.10
C SER A 264 17.63 10.49 7.74
N THR A 265 17.97 9.20 7.74
CA THR A 265 17.99 8.34 6.54
C THR A 265 16.74 7.49 6.36
N ILE A 266 15.75 7.61 7.26
CA ILE A 266 14.42 7.04 7.05
C ILE A 266 13.77 7.78 5.88
N THR A 267 13.47 7.05 4.81
CA THR A 267 12.88 7.64 3.59
C THR A 267 11.40 7.94 3.78
N GLU A 268 10.82 8.73 2.89
CA GLU A 268 9.42 9.16 2.93
C GLU A 268 8.45 8.08 2.39
N PRO A 269 7.17 8.06 2.81
CA PRO A 269 6.49 8.95 3.76
C PRO A 269 6.52 8.46 5.23
N LYS A 270 7.12 7.30 5.45
CA LYS A 270 7.26 6.58 6.74
C LYS A 270 8.18 7.23 7.79
N ASN A 271 8.70 8.41 7.49
CA ASN A 271 9.30 9.32 8.47
C ASN A 271 8.27 10.24 9.16
N ILE A 272 6.99 10.09 8.83
CA ILE A 272 5.85 10.70 9.53
C ILE A 272 5.50 9.86 10.75
N ASN A 273 5.29 10.52 11.89
CA ASN A 273 4.69 9.88 13.06
C ASN A 273 3.75 10.84 13.79
N THR A 274 2.43 10.58 13.69
CA THR A 274 1.39 11.41 14.33
C THR A 274 0.88 10.80 15.63
N SER A 275 1.17 9.52 15.88
CA SER A 275 0.73 8.76 17.05
C SER A 275 1.89 7.94 17.64
N LEU A 276 1.64 6.89 18.42
CA LEU A 276 2.69 5.95 18.81
C LEU A 276 2.97 4.93 17.68
N VAL A 277 1.97 4.66 16.84
CA VAL A 277 1.95 3.53 15.91
C VAL A 277 1.55 3.93 14.48
N ASN A 278 1.38 5.23 14.22
CA ASN A 278 1.11 5.75 12.89
C ASN A 278 2.33 5.49 11.98
N SER A 279 2.16 4.67 10.94
CA SER A 279 3.23 4.16 10.07
C SER A 279 4.35 3.45 10.84
N PHE A 280 4.14 2.18 11.17
CA PHE A 280 5.15 1.34 11.83
C PHE A 280 6.35 1.09 10.91
N CYS A 281 7.45 1.78 11.19
CA CYS A 281 8.65 1.83 10.37
C CYS A 281 9.66 0.76 10.82
N VAL A 282 10.05 -0.14 9.89
CA VAL A 282 10.82 -1.35 10.20
C VAL A 282 12.23 -1.27 9.63
N GLY A 283 13.24 -1.21 10.51
CA GLY A 283 14.64 -1.35 10.14
C GLY A 283 15.05 -2.81 9.91
N SER A 284 16.03 -3.03 9.04
CA SER A 284 16.62 -4.36 8.81
C SER A 284 17.78 -4.62 9.78
N ILE A 285 17.84 -5.84 10.30
CA ILE A 285 18.99 -6.36 11.05
C ILE A 285 19.63 -7.50 10.25
N ILE A 286 20.94 -7.69 10.42
CA ILE A 286 21.62 -8.86 9.88
C ILE A 286 21.22 -10.06 10.75
N GLY A 287 20.61 -11.07 10.12
CA GLY A 287 20.36 -12.39 10.72
C GLY A 287 21.56 -13.31 10.60
#